data_AF-A0A3C0FQU9-F1
#
_entry.id   AF-A0A3C0FQU9-F1
#
_cell.length_a   1.000
_cell.length_b   1.000
_cell.length_c   1.000
_cell.angle_alpha   90.00
_cell.angle_beta   90.00
_cell.angle_gamma   90.00
#
_symmetry.space_group_name_H-M   'P 1'
#
loop_
_entity.id
_entity.type
_entity.pdbx_description
1 polymer ?
#
loop_
_entity_poly.entity_id
_entity_poly.type
_entity_poly.pdbx_seq_one_letter_code
_entity_poly.pdbx_strand_id
1 'polypeptide(L)' 'MSDFSPPISDIRFLIHDVIGLDTVSRLPPFGETSPDLVDAILEEAGKFAASVLAPLNR' A
#
# COMPACT_ATOMS: atom_id res chain seq x y z
N MET A 1 6.52 0.67 -23.71
CA MET A 1 5.69 0.10 -22.63
C MET A 1 6.16 0.80 -21.38
N SER A 2 5.31 1.56 -20.70
CA SER A 2 5.70 2.23 -19.47
C SER A 2 5.91 1.15 -18.41
N ASP A 3 7.16 0.89 -18.06
CA ASP A 3 7.51 0.14 -16.86
C ASP A 3 7.01 0.97 -15.66
N PHE A 4 5.79 0.67 -15.21
CA PHE A 4 5.23 1.30 -14.04
C PHE A 4 5.85 0.65 -12.80
N SER A 5 6.63 1.43 -12.06
CA SER A 5 7.16 1.05 -10.75
C SER A 5 6.33 1.76 -9.68
N PRO A 6 5.47 1.04 -8.93
CA PRO A 6 4.69 1.63 -7.86
C PRO A 6 5.62 2.10 -6.72
N PRO A 7 5.47 3.34 -6.21
CA PRO A 7 6.32 3.88 -5.14
C PRO A 7 5.87 3.35 -3.76
N ILE A 8 6.00 2.04 -3.54
CA ILE A 8 5.53 1.37 -2.31
C ILE A 8 6.21 1.93 -1.06
N SER A 9 7.52 2.24 -1.14
CA SER A 9 8.27 2.82 -0.03
C SER A 9 7.71 4.16 0.43
N ASP A 10 7.36 5.05 -0.51
CA ASP A 10 6.82 6.37 -0.19
C ASP A 10 5.41 6.26 0.40
N ILE A 11 4.58 5.37 -0.14
CA ILE A 11 3.22 5.13 0.37
C ILE A 11 3.28 4.52 1.78
N ARG A 12 4.22 3.60 2.02
CA ARG A 12 4.47 3.01 3.34
C ARG A 12 4.85 4.09 4.35
N PHE A 13 5.81 4.96 4.01
CA PHE A 13 6.19 6.10 4.85
C PHE A 13 4.99 7.02 5.16
N LEU A 14 4.17 7.34 4.16
CA LEU A 14 2.98 8.16 4.39
C LEU A 14 2.01 7.52 5.38
N ILE A 15 1.77 6.21 5.27
CA ILE A 15 0.81 5.51 6.13
C ILE A 15 1.35 5.33 7.55
N HIS A 16 2.59 4.88 7.71
CA HIS A 16 3.15 4.58 9.02
C HIS A 16 3.62 5.84 9.75
N ASP A 17 4.34 6.74 9.08
CA ASP A 17 5.06 7.83 9.72
C ASP A 17 4.31 9.18 9.65
N VAL A 18 3.58 9.45 8.56
CA VAL A 18 2.90 10.75 8.38
C VAL A 18 1.46 10.73 8.88
N ILE A 19 0.68 9.75 8.46
CA ILE A 19 -0.72 9.56 8.89
C ILE A 19 -0.75 8.93 10.29
N GLY A 20 0.20 8.03 10.57
CA GLY A 20 0.28 7.32 11.83
C GLY A 20 -0.71 6.16 11.87
N LEU A 21 -0.34 5.02 11.28
CA LEU A 21 -1.17 3.80 11.21
C LEU A 21 -1.69 3.36 12.58
N ASP A 22 -0.87 3.50 13.63
CA ASP A 22 -1.23 3.21 15.01
C ASP A 22 -2.44 4.04 15.52
N THR A 23 -2.61 5.27 15.03
CA THR A 23 -3.80 6.09 15.35
C THR A 23 -5.03 5.60 14.61
N VAL A 24 -4.86 5.10 13.39
CA VAL A 24 -5.95 4.54 12.59
C VAL A 24 -6.42 3.21 13.19
N SER A 25 -5.50 2.32 13.54
CA SER A 25 -5.81 1.00 14.10
C SER A 25 -6.52 1.05 15.46
N ARG A 26 -6.36 2.15 16.22
CA ARG A 26 -7.11 2.39 17.46
C ARG A 26 -8.61 2.65 17.25
N LEU A 27 -9.04 3.01 16.05
CA LEU A 27 -10.45 3.26 15.78
C LEU A 27 -11.18 1.91 15.69
N PRO A 28 -12.36 1.74 16.34
CA PRO A 28 -13.04 0.45 16.40
C PRO A 28 -13.26 -0.25 15.04
N PRO A 29 -13.59 0.46 13.94
CA PRO A 29 -13.73 -0.17 12.62
C PRO A 29 -12.44 -0.66 11.99
N PHE A 30 -11.27 -0.22 12.47
CA PHE A 30 -9.96 -0.47 11.85
C PHE A 30 -9.02 -1.28 12.75
N GLY A 31 -9.52 -1.91 13.81
CA GLY A 31 -8.72 -2.68 14.78
C GLY A 31 -7.84 -3.78 14.18
N GLU A 32 -8.18 -4.28 13.00
CA GLU A 32 -7.43 -5.33 12.30
C GLU A 32 -6.36 -4.81 11.35
N THR A 33 -6.19 -3.48 11.22
CA THR A 33 -5.16 -2.86 10.36
C THR A 33 -3.78 -2.87 11.02
N SER A 34 -3.22 -4.06 11.21
CA SER A 34 -1.85 -4.22 11.71
C SER A 34 -0.81 -3.74 10.68
N PRO A 35 0.37 -3.27 11.13
CA PRO A 35 1.45 -2.86 10.23
C PRO A 35 1.82 -3.93 9.19
N ASP A 36 2.00 -5.17 9.64
CA ASP A 36 2.38 -6.29 8.77
C ASP A 36 1.30 -6.59 7.71
N LEU A 37 0.02 -6.48 8.08
CA LEU A 37 -1.09 -6.71 7.15
C LEU A 37 -1.11 -5.62 6.07
N VAL A 38 -0.98 -4.36 6.48
CA VAL A 38 -0.97 -3.23 5.55
C VAL A 38 0.23 -3.34 4.60
N ASP A 39 1.41 -3.69 5.10
CA ASP A 39 2.61 -3.83 4.28
C ASP A 39 2.49 -4.97 3.27
N ALA A 40 1.94 -6.11 3.68
CA ALA A 40 1.68 -7.24 2.78
C ALA A 40 0.69 -6.87 1.66
N ILE A 41 -0.37 -6.14 2.00
CA ILE A 41 -1.36 -5.67 1.01
C ILE A 41 -0.72 -4.69 0.03
N LEU A 42 0.08 -3.73 0.51
CA LEU A 42 0.75 -2.76 -0.35
C LEU A 42 1.71 -3.43 -1.35
N GLU A 43 2.44 -4.46 -0.91
CA GLU A 43 3.35 -5.21 -1.78
C GLU A 43 2.62 -5.96 -2.89
N GLU A 44 1.58 -6.72 -2.55
CA GLU A 44 0.80 -7.46 -3.55
C GLU A 44 0.03 -6.52 -4.48
N ALA A 45 -0.53 -5.42 -3.96
CA ALA A 45 -1.15 -4.38 -4.76
C ALA A 45 -0.15 -3.75 -5.74
N GLY A 46 1.08 -3.50 -5.30
CA GLY A 46 2.15 -3.01 -6.17
C GLY A 46 2.49 -3.98 -7.30
N LYS A 47 2.67 -5.26 -6.98
CA LYS A 47 2.90 -6.32 -7.98
C LYS A 47 1.76 -6.40 -8.98
N PHE A 48 0.51 -6.35 -8.51
CA PHE A 48 -0.68 -6.38 -9.36
C PHE A 48 -0.75 -5.15 -10.28
N ALA A 49 -0.50 -3.95 -9.74
CA ALA A 49 -0.52 -2.72 -10.53
C ALA A 49 0.55 -2.73 -11.63
N ALA A 50 1.77 -3.21 -11.34
CA ALA A 50 2.85 -3.29 -12.32
C ALA A 50 2.64 -4.40 -13.36
N SER A 51 2.13 -5.56 -12.96
CA SER A 51 2.03 -6.75 -13.83
C SER A 51 0.72 -6.86 -14.61
N VAL A 52 -0.37 -6.30 -14.11
CA VAL A 52 -1.70 -6.42 -14.71
C VAL A 52 -2.22 -5.08 -15.19
N LEU A 53 -2.26 -4.07 -14.33
CA LEU A 53 -2.88 -2.78 -14.67
C LEU A 53 -2.03 -1.98 -15.67
N ALA A 54 -0.73 -1.87 -15.43
CA ALA A 54 0.15 -1.08 -16.29
C ALA A 54 0.21 -1.58 -17.75
N PRO A 55 0.25 -2.91 -18.03
CA PRO A 55 0.21 -3.40 -19.40
C PRO A 55 -1.11 -3.14 -20.15
N LEU A 56 -2.23 -3.01 -19.42
CA LEU A 56 -3.55 -2.71 -19.98
C LEU A 56 -3.77 -1.22 -20.26
N ASN A 57 -3.00 -0.34 -19.60
CA ASN A 57 -3.08 1.10 -19.76
C ASN A 57 -2.27 1.57 -20.99
N ARG A 58 -2.79 1.26 -22.19
CA ARG A 58 -2.17 1.59 -23.49
C ARG A 58 -2.95 2.65 -24.24
#